data_AF-A0A855XR29-F1
#
_entry.id   AF-A0A855XR29-F1
#
_cell.length_a   1.000
_cell.length_b   1.000
_cell.length_c   1.000
_cell.angle_alpha   90.00
_cell.angle_beta   90.00
_cell.angle_gamma   90.00
#
_symmetry.space_group_name_H-M   'P 1'
#
loop_
_entity.id
_entity.type
_entity.pdbx_description
1 polymer ?
#
loop_
_entity_poly.entity_id
_entity_poly.type
_entity_poly.pdbx_seq_one_letter_code
_entity_poly.pdbx_strand_id
1 'polypeptide(L)'
;MNSIVSSGIKEYGEYRLDDFHIADVTIPQSRTTQIQASTPSSLGVLRKFNIHHDKSGLLYVKSGYSRGAFFSIDQPLSEKIACEIGELLGFNVVHYKLWIVDLHLFLSEEEVEQLSERPKGQYQGNSFERLLADHHKVLVSVSQSFKLPHQEFVSCDVISDKKGKELYTELTAEGLDGGKKNIDQMIVFDYIIHNTDRHKKNFGFIVDRKAGKFPFAPLFDHGLAFCSEFSSSDIVNDGQEILGFSIGKPFTNWSGALNLVDRDSLQGINLHISNEEVIAVIDKCAPLMSVDRAEFIKRFSLGGINMSKVYFLRYKNVVIGEFSLDGKKYTPTVEAGKLGDAGYPFGLYKLIHTRSGELYIDRDKQPSHEDIKLWLSDRVFPKERQGANQILESLGLSKYDAWEIAKKTNAISLNDFYWMSDNLEDSFENINAYHAAFENFNDLASKSTLQNPIKKIKDFEDFEEPREELAIKWVE
;
A
#
# COMPACT_ATOMS: atom_id res chain seq x y z
N MET A 1 14.79 -28.69 -35.69
CA MET A 1 15.17 -28.02 -34.43
C MET A 1 14.09 -28.34 -33.42
N ASN A 2 14.44 -28.87 -32.26
CA ASN A 2 13.45 -29.19 -31.23
C ASN A 2 12.90 -27.86 -30.66
N SER A 3 11.59 -27.67 -30.78
CA SER A 3 10.90 -26.47 -30.27
C SER A 3 10.96 -26.44 -28.74
N ILE A 4 10.72 -25.26 -28.16
CA ILE A 4 10.40 -25.16 -26.73
C ILE A 4 9.09 -25.95 -26.53
N VAL A 5 9.10 -26.93 -25.63
CA VAL A 5 7.97 -27.84 -25.41
C VAL A 5 7.68 -27.97 -23.93
N SER A 6 6.40 -28.21 -23.62
CA SER A 6 6.04 -28.65 -22.27
C SER A 6 6.71 -29.99 -21.99
N SER A 7 7.31 -30.13 -20.81
CA SER A 7 7.98 -31.38 -20.40
C SER A 7 7.00 -32.51 -20.12
N GLY A 8 5.70 -32.21 -20.01
CA GLY A 8 4.65 -33.16 -19.63
C GLY A 8 4.56 -33.43 -18.13
N ILE A 9 5.45 -32.84 -17.31
CA ILE A 9 5.30 -32.82 -15.84
C ILE A 9 4.08 -31.98 -15.50
N LYS A 10 3.20 -32.54 -14.66
CA LYS A 10 1.93 -31.91 -14.27
C LYS A 10 1.83 -31.61 -12.78
N GLU A 11 2.74 -32.14 -11.97
CA GLU A 11 2.68 -31.99 -10.53
C GLU A 11 4.06 -32.03 -9.89
N TYR A 12 4.20 -31.32 -8.78
CA TYR A 12 5.34 -31.35 -7.87
C TYR A 12 4.80 -31.62 -6.48
N GLY A 13 5.00 -32.81 -5.91
CA GLY A 13 4.38 -33.17 -4.63
C GLY A 13 2.86 -33.09 -4.69
N GLU A 14 2.25 -32.26 -3.84
CA GLU A 14 0.80 -32.02 -3.83
C GLU A 14 0.34 -30.92 -4.81
N TYR A 15 1.28 -30.19 -5.43
CA TYR A 15 0.99 -29.04 -6.27
C TYR A 15 0.76 -29.47 -7.72
N ARG A 16 -0.50 -29.43 -8.16
CA ARG A 16 -0.89 -29.70 -9.55
C ARG A 16 -0.78 -28.43 -10.38
N LEU A 17 0.16 -28.40 -11.33
CA LEU A 17 0.54 -27.19 -12.07
C LEU A 17 -0.60 -26.57 -12.88
N ASP A 18 -1.50 -27.40 -13.40
CA ASP A 18 -2.67 -26.96 -14.17
C ASP A 18 -3.62 -26.08 -13.33
N ASP A 19 -3.72 -26.34 -12.02
CA ASP A 19 -4.58 -25.57 -11.09
C ASP A 19 -4.07 -24.13 -10.90
N PHE A 20 -2.77 -23.91 -11.19
CA PHE A 20 -2.08 -22.63 -11.05
C PHE A 20 -1.74 -21.97 -12.40
N HIS A 21 -2.16 -22.59 -13.51
CA HIS A 21 -1.77 -22.19 -14.87
C HIS A 21 -0.24 -22.10 -15.07
N ILE A 22 0.51 -22.99 -14.42
CA ILE A 22 1.97 -23.09 -14.55
C ILE A 22 2.30 -24.14 -15.61
N ALA A 23 3.24 -23.83 -16.50
CA ALA A 23 3.77 -24.81 -17.44
C ALA A 23 5.20 -25.21 -17.06
N ASP A 24 5.47 -26.50 -16.91
CA ASP A 24 6.84 -26.99 -16.90
C ASP A 24 7.36 -27.05 -18.35
N VAL A 25 8.44 -26.30 -18.60
CA VAL A 25 8.98 -26.05 -19.92
C VAL A 25 10.43 -26.52 -20.00
N THR A 26 10.70 -27.38 -20.97
CA THR A 26 12.07 -27.79 -21.30
C THR A 26 12.62 -26.90 -22.41
N ILE A 27 13.74 -26.23 -22.14
CA ILE A 27 14.50 -25.48 -23.14
C ILE A 27 15.67 -26.37 -23.60
N PRO A 28 15.66 -26.89 -24.84
CA PRO A 28 16.72 -27.78 -25.30
C PRO A 28 18.08 -27.08 -25.33
N GLN A 29 19.17 -27.79 -25.01
CA GLN A 29 20.55 -27.27 -25.13
C GLN A 29 20.84 -26.64 -26.50
N SER A 30 20.28 -27.16 -27.59
CA SER A 30 20.44 -26.53 -28.92
C SER A 30 19.94 -25.08 -29.02
N ARG A 31 19.09 -24.64 -28.07
CA ARG A 31 18.54 -23.28 -27.98
C ARG A 31 19.16 -22.45 -26.87
N THR A 32 19.98 -23.02 -25.98
CA THR A 32 20.63 -22.25 -24.91
C THR A 32 21.62 -21.23 -25.48
N THR A 33 22.17 -21.47 -26.67
CA THR A 33 22.99 -20.48 -27.41
C THR A 33 22.23 -19.22 -27.83
N GLN A 34 20.89 -19.26 -27.85
CA GLN A 34 20.02 -18.11 -28.14
C GLN A 34 19.67 -17.31 -26.88
N ILE A 35 20.00 -17.84 -25.70
CA ILE A 35 19.75 -17.18 -24.42
C ILE A 35 20.70 -16.01 -24.31
N GLN A 36 20.12 -14.82 -24.31
CA GLN A 36 20.86 -13.59 -24.05
C GLN A 36 20.66 -13.25 -22.58
N ALA A 37 21.71 -13.42 -21.77
CA ALA A 37 21.73 -12.95 -20.39
C ALA A 37 21.47 -11.44 -20.38
N SER A 38 20.50 -11.01 -19.58
CA SER A 38 20.22 -9.58 -19.41
C SER A 38 20.86 -9.06 -18.13
N THR A 39 21.28 -7.80 -18.16
CA THR A 39 22.14 -7.11 -17.17
C THR A 39 21.76 -7.41 -15.71
N PRO A 40 22.75 -7.51 -14.79
CA PRO A 40 22.47 -7.66 -13.36
C PRO A 40 21.62 -6.51 -12.83
N SER A 41 20.58 -6.79 -12.04
CA SER A 41 19.78 -5.76 -11.36
C SER A 41 20.56 -5.12 -10.20
N SER A 42 20.34 -3.82 -9.97
CA SER A 42 21.04 -3.01 -8.95
C SER A 42 20.74 -3.39 -7.49
N LEU A 43 19.79 -4.30 -7.25
CA LEU A 43 19.46 -4.87 -5.94
C LEU A 43 20.01 -6.30 -5.72
N GLY A 44 20.92 -6.77 -6.57
CA GLY A 44 21.58 -8.05 -6.38
C GLY A 44 20.69 -9.25 -6.73
N VAL A 45 20.84 -9.73 -7.96
CA VAL A 45 20.61 -11.12 -8.41
C VAL A 45 19.16 -11.58 -8.70
N LEU A 46 18.31 -10.74 -9.32
CA LEU A 46 17.23 -11.30 -10.17
C LEU A 46 17.88 -11.76 -11.50
N ARG A 47 17.90 -13.08 -11.74
CA ARG A 47 18.49 -13.62 -12.96
C ARG A 47 17.44 -13.65 -14.07
N LYS A 48 17.83 -13.23 -15.26
CA LYS A 48 16.90 -13.04 -16.37
C LYS A 48 17.57 -13.24 -17.71
N PHE A 49 16.81 -13.77 -18.64
CA PHE A 49 17.27 -13.98 -20.00
C PHE A 49 16.15 -13.79 -21.02
N ASN A 50 16.56 -13.60 -22.26
CA ASN A 50 15.65 -13.51 -23.39
C ASN A 50 15.76 -14.77 -24.23
N ILE A 51 14.63 -15.24 -24.77
CA ILE A 51 14.61 -16.38 -25.70
C ILE A 51 13.55 -16.16 -26.78
N HIS A 52 13.83 -16.62 -28.01
CA HIS A 52 12.85 -16.58 -29.09
C HIS A 52 11.98 -17.84 -29.07
N HIS A 53 10.67 -17.69 -28.93
CA HIS A 53 9.69 -18.76 -29.03
C HIS A 53 9.09 -18.80 -30.45
N ASP A 54 8.97 -20.01 -31.02
CA ASP A 54 8.65 -20.18 -32.44
C ASP A 54 7.29 -19.59 -32.83
N LYS A 55 6.32 -19.60 -31.91
CA LYS A 55 4.97 -19.03 -32.12
C LYS A 55 4.78 -17.65 -31.50
N SER A 56 5.52 -17.33 -30.43
CA SER A 56 5.28 -16.14 -29.61
C SER A 56 6.33 -15.05 -29.81
N GLY A 57 7.34 -15.28 -30.66
CA GLY A 57 8.43 -14.34 -30.86
C GLY A 57 9.30 -14.20 -29.61
N LEU A 58 9.83 -13.00 -29.38
CA LEU A 58 10.74 -12.72 -28.27
C LEU A 58 10.01 -12.78 -26.92
N LEU A 59 10.52 -13.61 -26.01
CA LEU A 59 10.07 -13.74 -24.62
C LEU A 59 11.13 -13.21 -23.67
N TYR A 60 10.67 -12.53 -22.61
CA TYR A 60 11.45 -12.13 -21.45
C TYR A 60 11.17 -13.09 -20.31
N VAL A 61 12.22 -13.71 -19.76
CA VAL A 61 12.13 -14.69 -18.67
C VAL A 61 12.85 -14.13 -17.45
N LYS A 62 12.16 -14.05 -16.31
CA LYS A 62 12.68 -13.51 -15.06
C LYS A 62 12.50 -14.51 -13.92
N SER A 63 13.57 -14.78 -13.18
CA SER A 63 13.51 -15.52 -11.92
C SER A 63 13.17 -14.57 -10.75
N GLY A 64 12.85 -15.15 -9.59
CA GLY A 64 12.95 -14.42 -8.34
C GLY A 64 14.38 -14.33 -7.82
N TYR A 65 14.51 -13.72 -6.64
CA TYR A 65 15.82 -13.48 -6.00
C TYR A 65 16.49 -14.80 -5.65
N SER A 66 17.80 -14.93 -5.92
CA SER A 66 18.53 -16.18 -5.70
C SER A 66 19.57 -16.10 -4.56
N ARG A 67 19.64 -17.14 -3.72
CA ARG A 67 20.75 -17.42 -2.79
C ARG A 67 21.37 -18.78 -3.12
N GLY A 68 22.43 -18.78 -3.94
CA GLY A 68 22.96 -20.03 -4.52
C GLY A 68 21.95 -20.65 -5.49
N ALA A 69 21.66 -21.95 -5.33
CA ALA A 69 20.61 -22.65 -6.10
C ALA A 69 19.18 -22.37 -5.67
N PHE A 70 18.98 -21.66 -4.55
CA PHE A 70 17.65 -21.40 -4.05
C PHE A 70 17.11 -20.13 -4.68
N PHE A 71 15.97 -20.22 -5.37
CA PHE A 71 15.33 -19.10 -6.06
C PHE A 71 13.98 -18.83 -5.43
N SER A 72 13.76 -17.57 -5.07
CA SER A 72 12.48 -17.11 -4.56
C SER A 72 11.38 -17.26 -5.60
N ILE A 73 10.22 -17.74 -5.16
CA ILE A 73 9.00 -17.77 -5.97
C ILE A 73 8.21 -16.46 -5.86
N ASP A 74 8.52 -15.61 -4.89
CA ASP A 74 7.68 -14.45 -4.53
C ASP A 74 7.64 -13.42 -5.65
N GLN A 75 8.77 -13.07 -6.28
CA GLN A 75 8.77 -12.07 -7.36
C GLN A 75 8.05 -12.57 -8.64
N PRO A 76 8.26 -13.82 -9.12
CA PRO A 76 7.44 -14.38 -10.20
C PRO A 76 5.94 -14.37 -9.91
N LEU A 77 5.55 -14.73 -8.68
CA LEU A 77 4.14 -14.70 -8.26
C LEU A 77 3.61 -13.26 -8.16
N SER A 78 4.39 -12.31 -7.65
CA SER A 78 4.01 -10.89 -7.61
C SER A 78 3.79 -10.31 -9.01
N GLU A 79 4.64 -10.61 -10.00
CA GLU A 79 4.41 -10.20 -11.39
C GLU A 79 3.07 -10.74 -11.93
N LYS A 80 2.78 -12.02 -11.63
CA LYS A 80 1.55 -12.69 -12.08
C LYS A 80 0.30 -12.12 -11.41
N ILE A 81 0.33 -11.94 -10.10
CA ILE A 81 -0.80 -11.39 -9.33
C ILE A 81 -1.05 -9.94 -9.74
N ALA A 82 0.02 -9.12 -9.83
CA ALA A 82 -0.08 -7.73 -10.24
C ALA A 82 -0.66 -7.60 -11.65
N CYS A 83 -0.22 -8.42 -12.62
CA CYS A 83 -0.77 -8.33 -13.97
C CYS A 83 -2.25 -8.71 -14.04
N GLU A 84 -2.69 -9.75 -13.33
CA GLU A 84 -4.11 -10.13 -13.31
C GLU A 84 -4.97 -9.08 -12.62
N ILE A 85 -4.51 -8.48 -11.52
CA ILE A 85 -5.20 -7.35 -10.87
C ILE A 85 -5.25 -6.15 -11.82
N GLY A 86 -4.14 -5.83 -12.50
CA GLY A 86 -4.08 -4.74 -13.48
C GLY A 86 -5.05 -4.92 -14.64
N GLU A 87 -5.10 -6.11 -15.23
CA GLU A 87 -6.04 -6.48 -16.29
C GLU A 87 -7.49 -6.36 -15.82
N LEU A 88 -7.79 -6.84 -14.62
CA LEU A 88 -9.11 -6.81 -14.02
C LEU A 88 -9.60 -5.38 -13.72
N LEU A 89 -8.68 -4.50 -13.33
CA LEU A 89 -8.92 -3.07 -13.11
C LEU A 89 -8.95 -2.25 -14.41
N GLY A 90 -8.49 -2.79 -15.54
CA GLY A 90 -8.43 -2.10 -16.82
C GLY A 90 -7.16 -1.26 -17.06
N PHE A 91 -6.10 -1.49 -16.28
CA PHE A 91 -4.80 -0.87 -16.52
C PHE A 91 -4.09 -1.49 -17.73
N ASN A 92 -3.33 -0.67 -18.45
CA ASN A 92 -2.46 -1.15 -19.54
C ASN A 92 -1.19 -1.80 -18.95
N VAL A 93 -1.26 -3.08 -18.62
CA VAL A 93 -0.16 -3.85 -18.01
C VAL A 93 0.36 -4.93 -18.97
N VAL A 94 1.61 -5.34 -18.79
CA VAL A 94 2.17 -6.50 -19.48
C VAL A 94 1.57 -7.78 -18.90
N HIS A 95 1.11 -8.68 -19.78
CA HIS A 95 0.64 -10.00 -19.40
C HIS A 95 1.80 -10.94 -19.05
N TYR A 96 1.72 -11.60 -17.90
CA TYR A 96 2.69 -12.59 -17.46
C TYR A 96 2.09 -13.99 -17.34
N LYS A 97 2.91 -14.97 -17.73
CA LYS A 97 2.71 -16.40 -17.50
C LYS A 97 3.76 -16.91 -16.53
N LEU A 98 3.47 -18.03 -15.89
CA LEU A 98 4.42 -18.72 -15.01
C LEU A 98 4.93 -19.98 -15.70
N TRP A 99 6.25 -20.09 -15.81
CA TRP A 99 6.90 -21.33 -16.23
C TRP A 99 7.75 -21.90 -15.11
N ILE A 100 7.93 -23.21 -15.13
CA ILE A 100 9.01 -23.89 -14.43
C ILE A 100 10.06 -24.27 -15.47
N VAL A 101 11.30 -23.88 -15.24
CA VAL A 101 12.42 -24.17 -16.14
C VAL A 101 13.60 -24.75 -15.36
N ASP A 102 14.56 -25.33 -16.07
CA ASP A 102 15.72 -25.94 -15.44
C ASP A 102 16.66 -24.88 -14.83
N LEU A 103 17.11 -25.13 -13.60
CA LEU A 103 17.98 -24.25 -12.82
C LEU A 103 19.28 -23.89 -13.54
N HIS A 104 19.87 -24.83 -14.28
CA HIS A 104 21.14 -24.63 -14.99
C HIS A 104 21.08 -23.50 -16.02
N LEU A 105 19.89 -23.12 -16.50
CA LEU A 105 19.72 -22.00 -17.44
C LEU A 105 20.11 -20.64 -16.83
N PHE A 106 20.18 -20.59 -15.50
CA PHE A 106 20.49 -19.39 -14.75
C PHE A 106 21.90 -19.39 -14.15
N LEU A 107 22.62 -20.51 -14.21
CA LEU A 107 23.87 -20.72 -13.48
C LEU A 107 25.07 -20.80 -14.43
N SER A 108 26.26 -20.44 -13.93
CA SER A 108 27.52 -20.78 -14.61
C SER A 108 27.84 -22.27 -14.49
N GLU A 109 28.73 -22.78 -15.34
CA GLU A 109 29.20 -24.17 -15.26
C GLU A 109 29.80 -24.50 -13.87
N GLU A 110 30.57 -23.57 -13.31
CA GLU A 110 31.16 -23.69 -11.96
C GLU A 110 30.09 -23.75 -10.86
N GLU A 111 29.03 -22.92 -10.97
CA GLU A 111 27.91 -22.95 -10.03
C GLU A 111 27.15 -24.27 -10.10
N VAL A 112 27.00 -24.86 -11.28
CA VAL A 112 26.35 -26.17 -11.47
C VAL A 112 27.17 -27.30 -10.85
N GLU A 113 28.50 -27.29 -11.01
CA GLU A 113 29.39 -28.29 -10.39
C GLU A 113 29.31 -28.25 -8.86
N GLN A 114 29.38 -27.07 -8.25
CA GLN A 114 29.28 -26.89 -6.78
C GLN A 114 27.92 -27.34 -6.21
N LEU A 115 26.86 -27.29 -7.01
CA LEU A 115 25.53 -27.77 -6.60
C LEU A 115 25.38 -29.28 -6.71
N SER A 116 26.05 -29.88 -7.69
CA SER A 116 26.05 -31.33 -7.92
C SER A 116 26.66 -32.11 -6.75
N GLU A 117 27.50 -31.46 -5.95
CA GLU A 117 28.14 -32.01 -4.75
C GLU A 117 27.24 -31.95 -3.49
N ARG A 118 26.08 -31.28 -3.55
CA ARG A 118 25.15 -31.19 -2.40
C ARG A 118 24.14 -32.36 -2.42
N PRO A 119 23.91 -33.07 -1.30
CA PRO A 119 22.95 -34.17 -1.26
C PRO A 119 21.51 -33.68 -1.49
N LYS A 120 20.73 -34.42 -2.29
CA LYS A 120 19.27 -34.23 -2.43
C LYS A 120 18.56 -34.37 -1.08
N GLY A 121 17.61 -33.49 -0.77
CA GLY A 121 16.82 -33.55 0.47
C GLY A 121 17.40 -32.75 1.65
N GLN A 122 18.32 -31.81 1.41
CA GLN A 122 18.83 -30.92 2.46
C GLN A 122 17.81 -29.84 2.86
N TYR A 123 16.85 -29.53 1.98
CA TYR A 123 15.79 -28.57 2.25
C TYR A 123 14.65 -29.24 3.04
N GLN A 124 14.72 -29.22 4.38
CA GLN A 124 13.69 -29.84 5.24
C GLN A 124 12.29 -29.23 5.02
N GLY A 125 11.29 -29.97 4.52
CA GLY A 125 9.89 -29.50 4.42
C GLY A 125 9.28 -29.58 3.02
N ASN A 126 7.96 -29.38 2.91
CA ASN A 126 7.18 -29.70 1.70
C ASN A 126 6.66 -28.45 0.94
N SER A 127 7.28 -27.27 1.13
CA SER A 127 6.85 -26.07 0.41
C SER A 127 7.19 -26.19 -1.08
N PHE A 128 6.37 -25.57 -1.93
CA PHE A 128 6.55 -25.59 -3.38
C PHE A 128 7.95 -25.14 -3.82
N GLU A 129 8.44 -24.04 -3.25
CA GLU A 129 9.79 -23.50 -3.50
C GLU A 129 10.91 -24.50 -3.18
N ARG A 130 10.80 -25.27 -2.08
CA ARG A 130 11.77 -26.30 -1.71
C ARG A 130 11.71 -27.50 -2.65
N LEU A 131 10.50 -27.92 -3.03
CA LEU A 131 10.31 -28.97 -4.02
C LEU A 131 10.96 -28.61 -5.36
N LEU A 132 10.83 -27.36 -5.82
CA LEU A 132 11.50 -26.90 -7.04
C LEU A 132 13.03 -26.95 -6.88
N ALA A 133 13.56 -26.48 -5.74
CA ALA A 133 15.00 -26.54 -5.47
C ALA A 133 15.54 -27.98 -5.50
N ASP A 134 14.85 -28.94 -4.85
CA ASP A 134 15.22 -30.36 -4.84
C ASP A 134 15.21 -31.01 -6.24
N HIS A 135 14.38 -30.48 -7.15
CA HIS A 135 14.30 -30.93 -8.54
C HIS A 135 15.22 -30.14 -9.48
N HIS A 136 16.04 -29.21 -8.96
CA HIS A 136 16.84 -28.27 -9.74
C HIS A 136 16.00 -27.50 -10.77
N LYS A 137 14.88 -26.97 -10.30
CA LYS A 137 13.91 -26.21 -11.08
C LYS A 137 13.74 -24.80 -10.50
N VAL A 138 13.33 -23.88 -11.36
CA VAL A 138 13.10 -22.48 -10.99
C VAL A 138 11.74 -22.05 -11.55
N LEU A 139 10.92 -21.45 -10.68
CA LEU A 139 9.71 -20.74 -11.10
C LEU A 139 10.10 -19.39 -11.69
N VAL A 140 9.59 -19.07 -12.87
CA VAL A 140 9.91 -17.84 -13.60
C VAL A 140 8.65 -17.16 -14.10
N SER A 141 8.66 -15.83 -14.11
CA SER A 141 7.66 -15.05 -14.84
C SER A 141 8.11 -14.86 -16.29
N VAL A 142 7.16 -14.97 -17.21
CA VAL A 142 7.42 -14.93 -18.65
C VAL A 142 6.45 -13.96 -19.30
N SER A 143 6.99 -12.98 -20.02
CA SER A 143 6.21 -12.04 -20.83
C SER A 143 6.67 -12.05 -22.28
N GLN A 144 5.74 -11.79 -23.19
CA GLN A 144 6.05 -11.54 -24.58
C GLN A 144 6.51 -10.09 -24.75
N SER A 145 7.39 -9.85 -25.72
CA SER A 145 7.77 -8.49 -26.06
C SER A 145 6.57 -7.66 -26.50
N PHE A 146 6.32 -6.56 -25.78
CA PHE A 146 5.25 -5.61 -26.07
C PHE A 146 5.60 -4.62 -27.19
N LYS A 147 6.83 -4.68 -27.72
CA LYS A 147 7.30 -3.82 -28.81
C LYS A 147 7.41 -4.59 -30.12
N LEU A 148 7.10 -3.91 -31.22
CA LEU A 148 7.35 -4.44 -32.55
C LEU A 148 8.86 -4.45 -32.88
N PRO A 149 9.32 -5.24 -33.87
CA PRO A 149 10.75 -5.32 -34.22
C PRO A 149 11.39 -3.98 -34.60
N HIS A 150 10.63 -3.06 -35.20
CA HIS A 150 11.11 -1.72 -35.57
C HIS A 150 11.01 -0.68 -34.43
N GLN A 151 10.43 -1.06 -33.29
CA GLN A 151 10.21 -0.20 -32.14
C GLN A 151 11.30 -0.39 -31.09
N GLU A 152 11.65 0.73 -30.46
CA GLU A 152 12.60 0.79 -29.35
C GLU A 152 11.85 1.20 -28.08
N PHE A 153 12.23 0.64 -26.93
CA PHE A 153 11.78 1.13 -25.64
C PHE A 153 12.82 2.15 -25.14
N VAL A 154 12.36 3.35 -24.81
CA VAL A 154 13.17 4.40 -24.21
C VAL A 154 12.67 4.62 -22.79
N SER A 155 13.50 4.27 -21.81
CA SER A 155 13.14 4.44 -20.41
C SER A 155 13.15 5.91 -20.00
N CYS A 156 12.38 6.25 -18.97
CA CYS A 156 12.36 7.59 -18.40
C CYS A 156 13.74 8.03 -17.89
N ASP A 157 14.62 7.09 -17.52
CA ASP A 157 15.98 7.36 -17.05
C ASP A 157 16.85 8.01 -18.12
N VAL A 158 16.58 7.71 -19.39
CA VAL A 158 17.24 8.33 -20.55
C VAL A 158 16.62 9.68 -20.90
N ILE A 159 15.33 9.86 -20.61
CA ILE A 159 14.54 11.03 -21.04
C ILE A 159 14.76 12.23 -20.13
N SER A 160 14.79 12.02 -18.82
CA SER A 160 14.88 13.11 -17.85
C SER A 160 15.76 12.70 -16.68
N ASP A 161 16.62 13.61 -16.23
CA ASP A 161 17.41 13.48 -15.01
C ASP A 161 16.61 13.90 -13.75
N LYS A 162 15.49 14.61 -13.93
CA LYS A 162 14.64 15.13 -12.85
C LYS A 162 13.96 14.03 -12.02
N LYS A 163 13.38 14.44 -10.89
CA LYS A 163 12.62 13.61 -9.94
C LYS A 163 11.42 14.38 -9.38
N GLY A 164 10.55 13.70 -8.64
CA GLY A 164 9.46 14.38 -7.94
C GLY A 164 8.51 15.14 -8.85
N LYS A 165 8.02 16.27 -8.35
CA LYS A 165 7.06 17.14 -9.04
C LYS A 165 7.60 17.68 -10.36
N GLU A 166 8.91 17.90 -10.47
CA GLU A 166 9.54 18.40 -11.70
C GLU A 166 9.51 17.34 -12.80
N LEU A 167 9.81 16.07 -12.44
CA LEU A 167 9.68 14.95 -13.36
C LEU A 167 8.22 14.78 -13.79
N TYR A 168 7.28 14.86 -12.86
CA TYR A 168 5.84 14.80 -13.19
C TYR A 168 5.46 15.89 -14.19
N THR A 169 5.88 17.13 -13.96
CA THR A 169 5.59 18.26 -14.86
C THR A 169 6.15 18.03 -16.26
N GLU A 170 7.35 17.45 -16.37
CA GLU A 170 7.97 17.16 -17.65
C GLU A 170 7.26 16.02 -18.41
N LEU A 171 6.89 14.94 -17.70
CA LEU A 171 6.21 13.79 -18.30
C LEU A 171 4.73 14.04 -18.63
N THR A 172 4.14 15.08 -18.05
CA THR A 172 2.75 15.50 -18.29
C THR A 172 2.65 16.72 -19.20
N ALA A 173 3.77 17.23 -19.69
CA ALA A 173 3.80 18.33 -20.65
C ALA A 173 3.13 17.95 -21.99
N GLU A 174 2.62 18.95 -22.70
CA GLU A 174 2.01 18.78 -24.01
C GLU A 174 3.03 18.18 -25.01
N GLY A 175 2.59 17.18 -25.79
CA GLY A 175 3.41 16.50 -26.81
C GLY A 175 3.72 15.03 -26.51
N LEU A 176 3.48 14.55 -25.29
CA LEU A 176 3.55 13.12 -24.95
C LEU A 176 2.16 12.47 -25.06
N ASP A 177 2.03 11.46 -25.92
CA ASP A 177 0.75 10.83 -26.23
C ASP A 177 0.18 10.13 -24.98
N GLY A 178 -0.91 10.70 -24.44
CA GLY A 178 -1.53 10.27 -23.19
C GLY A 178 -0.62 10.39 -21.96
N GLY A 179 0.45 11.20 -21.99
CA GLY A 179 1.48 11.27 -20.94
C GLY A 179 0.89 11.44 -19.54
N LYS A 180 0.06 12.48 -19.32
CA LYS A 180 -0.63 12.70 -18.04
C LYS A 180 -1.48 11.52 -17.60
N LYS A 181 -2.37 11.03 -18.49
CA LYS A 181 -3.25 9.89 -18.20
C LYS A 181 -2.45 8.66 -17.77
N ASN A 182 -1.42 8.31 -18.52
CA ASN A 182 -0.62 7.11 -18.29
C ASN A 182 0.23 7.20 -17.01
N ILE A 183 0.79 8.38 -16.72
CA ILE A 183 1.56 8.60 -15.48
C ILE A 183 0.65 8.55 -14.24
N ASP A 184 -0.51 9.20 -14.31
CA ASP A 184 -1.49 9.18 -13.22
C ASP A 184 -1.97 7.74 -12.94
N GLN A 185 -2.29 6.98 -14.00
CA GLN A 185 -2.67 5.57 -13.88
C GLN A 185 -1.53 4.69 -13.34
N MET A 186 -0.28 4.92 -13.74
CA MET A 186 0.88 4.22 -13.20
C MET A 186 1.01 4.45 -11.69
N ILE A 187 0.91 5.70 -11.23
CA ILE A 187 0.99 6.04 -9.80
C ILE A 187 -0.07 5.30 -9.00
N VAL A 188 -1.33 5.34 -9.47
CA VAL A 188 -2.44 4.67 -8.80
C VAL A 188 -2.27 3.15 -8.81
N PHE A 189 -1.84 2.58 -9.93
CA PHE A 189 -1.62 1.13 -10.01
C PHE A 189 -0.50 0.68 -9.07
N ASP A 190 0.64 1.37 -9.06
CA ASP A 190 1.76 1.09 -8.17
C ASP A 190 1.36 1.19 -6.70
N TYR A 191 0.51 2.15 -6.36
CA TYR A 191 -0.06 2.27 -5.02
C TYR A 191 -0.93 1.06 -4.67
N ILE A 192 -1.85 0.66 -5.55
CA ILE A 192 -2.78 -0.48 -5.33
C ILE A 192 -2.03 -1.78 -5.07
N ILE A 193 -0.90 -2.01 -5.73
CA ILE A 193 -0.11 -3.25 -5.60
C ILE A 193 1.09 -3.10 -4.65
N HIS A 194 1.27 -1.93 -4.03
CA HIS A 194 2.45 -1.57 -3.24
C HIS A 194 3.78 -1.86 -3.95
N ASN A 195 3.95 -1.33 -5.15
CA ASN A 195 5.20 -1.47 -5.88
C ASN A 195 6.27 -0.53 -5.33
N THR A 196 7.25 -1.07 -4.60
CA THR A 196 8.27 -0.27 -3.90
C THR A 196 9.44 0.18 -4.80
N ASP A 197 9.50 -0.32 -6.04
CA ASP A 197 10.64 -0.10 -6.94
C ASP A 197 10.26 0.39 -8.34
N ARG A 198 9.28 1.29 -8.43
CA ARG A 198 9.07 2.08 -9.66
C ARG A 198 10.20 3.10 -9.85
N HIS A 199 11.34 2.66 -10.37
CA HIS A 199 12.44 3.53 -10.76
C HIS A 199 12.35 3.92 -12.25
N LYS A 200 13.07 4.97 -12.67
CA LYS A 200 12.99 5.53 -14.04
C LYS A 200 13.34 4.55 -15.18
N LYS A 201 13.95 3.40 -14.89
CA LYS A 201 14.18 2.33 -15.89
C LYS A 201 12.98 1.38 -16.08
N ASN A 202 11.99 1.40 -15.17
CA ASN A 202 10.82 0.50 -15.15
C ASN A 202 9.57 1.12 -15.80
N PHE A 203 9.72 2.25 -16.49
CA PHE A 203 8.67 2.84 -17.29
C PHE A 203 9.28 3.77 -18.34
N GLY A 204 8.50 4.13 -19.34
CA GLY A 204 8.97 4.94 -20.45
C GLY A 204 8.05 4.81 -21.65
N PHE A 205 8.60 5.04 -22.83
CA PHE A 205 7.84 5.19 -24.05
C PHE A 205 8.34 4.23 -25.13
N ILE A 206 7.43 3.84 -25.99
CA ILE A 206 7.74 3.08 -27.20
C ILE A 206 8.00 4.10 -28.32
N VAL A 207 9.17 4.02 -28.93
CA VAL A 207 9.59 4.92 -30.01
C VAL A 207 9.55 4.18 -31.33
N ASP A 208 8.80 4.72 -32.27
CA ASP A 208 8.85 4.32 -33.68
C ASP A 208 9.42 5.48 -34.51
N ARG A 209 10.61 5.26 -35.08
CA ARG A 209 11.34 6.27 -35.88
C ARG A 209 10.55 6.78 -37.09
N LYS A 210 9.49 6.08 -37.52
CA LYS A 210 8.68 6.44 -38.69
C LYS A 210 7.35 7.12 -38.34
N ALA A 211 6.83 6.93 -37.12
CA ALA A 211 5.45 7.30 -36.78
C ALA A 211 5.31 8.68 -36.12
N GLY A 212 6.39 9.26 -35.57
CA GLY A 212 6.35 10.55 -34.89
C GLY A 212 5.49 10.59 -33.62
N LYS A 213 5.08 9.43 -33.10
CA LYS A 213 4.35 9.26 -31.84
C LYS A 213 5.18 8.45 -30.85
N PHE A 214 5.03 8.80 -29.58
CA PHE A 214 5.75 8.19 -28.47
C PHE A 214 4.74 7.68 -27.42
N PRO A 215 3.98 6.60 -27.71
CA PRO A 215 3.04 6.06 -26.74
C PRO A 215 3.76 5.53 -25.49
N PHE A 216 3.10 5.67 -24.34
CA PHE A 216 3.60 5.10 -23.09
C PHE A 216 3.63 3.56 -23.18
N ALA A 217 4.70 2.94 -22.69
CA ALA A 217 4.79 1.49 -22.64
C ALA A 217 3.78 0.92 -21.64
N PRO A 218 3.23 -0.29 -21.88
CA PRO A 218 2.45 -0.99 -20.85
C PRO A 218 3.25 -1.11 -19.54
N LEU A 219 2.59 -1.10 -18.40
CA LEU A 219 3.26 -1.21 -17.11
C LEU A 219 3.88 -2.60 -16.96
N PHE A 220 5.14 -2.66 -16.53
CA PHE A 220 5.91 -3.89 -16.33
C PHE A 220 6.81 -3.77 -15.11
N ASP A 221 7.54 -4.84 -14.78
CA ASP A 221 8.44 -4.90 -13.62
C ASP A 221 7.72 -4.67 -12.28
N HIS A 222 6.73 -5.53 -11.99
CA HIS A 222 6.01 -5.55 -10.71
C HIS A 222 6.53 -6.66 -9.80
N GLY A 223 7.75 -7.18 -10.06
CA GLY A 223 8.37 -8.20 -9.23
C GLY A 223 8.49 -7.78 -7.77
N LEU A 224 8.65 -6.48 -7.49
CA LEU A 224 8.69 -5.89 -6.13
C LEU A 224 7.36 -5.31 -5.66
N ALA A 225 6.24 -5.82 -6.19
CA ALA A 225 4.91 -5.59 -5.64
C ALA A 225 4.64 -6.50 -4.43
N PHE A 226 3.65 -6.13 -3.63
CA PHE A 226 3.15 -6.90 -2.49
C PHE A 226 4.24 -7.27 -1.47
N CYS A 227 5.22 -6.39 -1.30
CA CYS A 227 6.32 -6.55 -0.35
C CYS A 227 7.13 -7.86 -0.58
N SER A 228 7.25 -8.34 -1.82
CA SER A 228 7.96 -9.59 -2.17
C SER A 228 9.44 -9.62 -1.76
N GLU A 229 10.04 -8.46 -1.49
CA GLU A 229 11.42 -8.31 -1.03
C GLU A 229 11.62 -8.77 0.41
N PHE A 230 10.53 -8.88 1.20
CA PHE A 230 10.56 -9.30 2.59
C PHE A 230 10.38 -10.81 2.72
N SER A 231 11.09 -11.43 3.66
CA SER A 231 10.90 -12.85 3.93
C SER A 231 9.58 -13.11 4.67
N SER A 232 9.12 -14.38 4.70
CA SER A 232 7.95 -14.74 5.51
C SER A 232 8.14 -14.44 7.00
N SER A 233 9.38 -14.54 7.53
CA SER A 233 9.66 -14.16 8.92
C SER A 233 9.52 -12.66 9.15
N ASP A 234 9.93 -11.82 8.19
CA ASP A 234 9.80 -10.37 8.31
C ASP A 234 8.32 -9.97 8.32
N ILE A 235 7.49 -10.60 7.47
CA ILE A 235 6.03 -10.38 7.49
C ILE A 235 5.42 -10.72 8.86
N VAL A 236 5.81 -11.85 9.44
CA VAL A 236 5.26 -12.33 10.71
C VAL A 236 5.66 -11.40 11.86
N ASN A 237 6.90 -10.93 11.87
CA ASN A 237 7.44 -10.11 12.96
C ASN A 237 7.03 -8.64 12.83
N ASP A 238 7.09 -8.09 11.61
CA ASP A 238 7.11 -6.64 11.37
C ASP A 238 6.01 -6.20 10.39
N GLY A 239 5.06 -7.07 10.02
CA GLY A 239 4.13 -6.85 8.92
C GLY A 239 3.40 -5.50 8.91
N GLN A 240 3.03 -4.94 10.06
CA GLN A 240 2.42 -3.60 10.12
C GLN A 240 3.43 -2.47 9.82
N GLU A 241 4.66 -2.60 10.30
CA GLU A 241 5.74 -1.63 10.02
C GLU A 241 6.18 -1.69 8.56
N ILE A 242 6.17 -2.87 7.95
CA ILE A 242 6.44 -3.08 6.52
C ILE A 242 5.44 -2.27 5.66
N LEU A 243 4.16 -2.25 6.03
CA LEU A 243 3.14 -1.46 5.32
C LEU A 243 3.31 0.05 5.51
N GLY A 244 3.96 0.47 6.59
CA GLY A 244 4.31 1.87 6.85
C GLY A 244 5.38 2.44 5.91
N PHE A 245 6.08 1.59 5.14
CA PHE A 245 7.04 2.05 4.12
C PHE A 245 6.32 2.75 2.96
N SER A 246 6.34 4.09 3.00
CA SER A 246 5.74 4.92 1.96
C SER A 246 6.76 5.31 0.89
N ILE A 247 6.93 4.46 -0.12
CA ILE A 247 7.88 4.68 -1.22
C ILE A 247 7.11 4.89 -2.53
N GLY A 248 6.98 6.15 -2.96
CA GLY A 248 6.32 6.55 -4.21
C GLY A 248 7.34 6.95 -5.28
N LYS A 249 8.41 6.17 -5.47
CA LYS A 249 9.43 6.43 -6.50
C LYS A 249 8.78 6.50 -7.90
N PRO A 250 9.35 7.26 -8.85
CA PRO A 250 10.46 8.20 -8.70
C PRO A 250 10.01 9.59 -8.20
N PHE A 251 8.76 9.72 -7.79
CA PHE A 251 8.17 10.99 -7.41
C PHE A 251 8.57 11.35 -5.98
N THR A 252 7.95 10.73 -4.98
CA THR A 252 8.20 11.02 -3.56
C THR A 252 7.82 9.79 -2.70
N ASN A 253 6.90 9.96 -1.76
CA ASN A 253 6.22 8.91 -1.00
C ASN A 253 4.81 8.70 -1.59
N TRP A 254 4.03 7.76 -1.09
CA TRP A 254 2.70 7.48 -1.66
C TRP A 254 1.78 8.69 -1.62
N SER A 255 1.69 9.39 -0.49
CA SER A 255 0.84 10.58 -0.35
C SER A 255 1.22 11.68 -1.34
N GLY A 256 2.52 11.97 -1.47
CA GLY A 256 3.02 12.99 -2.38
C GLY A 256 2.86 12.59 -3.85
N ALA A 257 2.97 11.31 -4.20
CA ALA A 257 2.71 10.82 -5.55
C ALA A 257 1.21 10.88 -5.88
N LEU A 258 0.33 10.44 -4.97
CA LEU A 258 -1.12 10.49 -5.13
C LEU A 258 -1.65 11.93 -5.24
N ASN A 259 -1.05 12.89 -4.53
CA ASN A 259 -1.42 14.31 -4.63
C ASN A 259 -1.12 14.93 -6.01
N LEU A 260 -0.34 14.27 -6.87
CA LEU A 260 -0.12 14.69 -8.25
C LEU A 260 -1.22 14.19 -9.20
N VAL A 261 -1.93 13.13 -8.82
CA VAL A 261 -2.88 12.43 -9.68
C VAL A 261 -4.12 13.28 -9.91
N ASP A 262 -4.46 13.47 -11.17
CA ASP A 262 -5.77 14.00 -11.55
C ASP A 262 -6.77 12.84 -11.67
N ARG A 263 -7.90 12.96 -10.98
CA ARG A 263 -8.93 11.92 -10.96
C ARG A 263 -9.55 11.70 -12.34
N ASP A 264 -9.58 12.71 -13.19
CA ASP A 264 -10.11 12.57 -14.55
C ASP A 264 -9.25 11.65 -15.42
N SER A 265 -7.96 11.51 -15.11
CA SER A 265 -7.06 10.54 -15.76
C SER A 265 -7.44 9.08 -15.48
N LEU A 266 -8.24 8.82 -14.45
CA LEU A 266 -8.66 7.47 -14.05
C LEU A 266 -9.94 7.01 -14.75
N GLN A 267 -10.51 7.82 -15.64
CA GLN A 267 -11.64 7.41 -16.46
C GLN A 267 -11.32 6.14 -17.26
N GLY A 268 -12.16 5.12 -17.07
CA GLY A 268 -12.00 3.79 -17.67
C GLY A 268 -11.28 2.77 -16.80
N ILE A 269 -10.76 3.16 -15.63
CA ILE A 269 -10.22 2.23 -14.63
C ILE A 269 -11.34 1.83 -13.66
N ASN A 270 -11.50 0.53 -13.43
CA ASN A 270 -12.51 -0.03 -12.54
C ASN A 270 -12.07 0.00 -11.06
N LEU A 271 -12.03 1.18 -10.45
CA LEU A 271 -11.73 1.30 -9.02
C LEU A 271 -12.90 0.89 -8.09
N HIS A 272 -14.04 0.47 -8.66
CA HIS A 272 -15.20 -0.06 -7.92
C HIS A 272 -15.16 -1.58 -7.77
N ILE A 273 -14.05 -2.21 -8.15
CA ILE A 273 -13.84 -3.64 -8.02
C ILE A 273 -14.10 -4.11 -6.59
N SER A 274 -14.70 -5.29 -6.46
CA SER A 274 -14.93 -5.87 -5.15
C SER A 274 -13.64 -6.43 -4.56
N ASN A 275 -13.53 -6.38 -3.23
CA ASN A 275 -12.43 -6.99 -2.50
C ASN A 275 -12.34 -8.50 -2.78
N GLU A 276 -13.49 -9.16 -2.95
CA GLU A 276 -13.60 -10.58 -3.27
C GLU A 276 -13.02 -10.90 -4.65
N GLU A 277 -13.19 -10.03 -5.65
CA GLU A 277 -12.62 -10.22 -6.98
C GLU A 277 -11.09 -10.18 -6.95
N VAL A 278 -10.51 -9.28 -6.16
CA VAL A 278 -9.05 -9.19 -6.00
C VAL A 278 -8.51 -10.33 -5.15
N ILE A 279 -9.20 -10.69 -4.07
CA ILE A 279 -8.87 -11.87 -3.26
C ILE A 279 -8.90 -13.12 -4.13
N ALA A 280 -9.87 -13.26 -5.04
CA ALA A 280 -9.96 -14.41 -5.93
C ALA A 280 -8.74 -14.53 -6.86
N VAL A 281 -8.13 -13.41 -7.29
CA VAL A 281 -6.87 -13.44 -8.04
C VAL A 281 -5.72 -13.95 -7.16
N ILE A 282 -5.63 -13.45 -5.92
CA ILE A 282 -4.57 -13.84 -4.97
C ILE A 282 -4.72 -15.32 -4.59
N ASP A 283 -5.95 -15.79 -4.38
CA ASP A 283 -6.28 -17.17 -3.97
C ASP A 283 -5.84 -18.21 -5.00
N LYS A 284 -5.75 -17.85 -6.29
CA LYS A 284 -5.18 -18.75 -7.30
C LYS A 284 -3.74 -19.10 -6.99
N CYS A 285 -2.94 -18.15 -6.50
CA CYS A 285 -1.52 -18.34 -6.22
C CYS A 285 -1.22 -18.64 -4.74
N ALA A 286 -2.15 -18.36 -3.84
CA ALA A 286 -1.99 -18.48 -2.39
C ALA A 286 -1.47 -19.87 -1.93
N PRO A 287 -1.91 -21.01 -2.50
CA PRO A 287 -1.38 -22.31 -2.10
C PRO A 287 0.13 -22.49 -2.35
N LEU A 288 0.72 -21.74 -3.29
CA LEU A 288 2.14 -21.87 -3.63
C LEU A 288 3.07 -21.15 -2.65
N MET A 289 2.56 -20.19 -1.88
CA MET A 289 3.32 -19.35 -0.94
C MET A 289 3.03 -19.74 0.52
N SER A 290 3.72 -19.10 1.46
CA SER A 290 3.40 -19.28 2.88
C SER A 290 2.03 -18.69 3.22
N VAL A 291 1.34 -19.30 4.20
CA VAL A 291 0.02 -18.84 4.67
C VAL A 291 0.11 -17.39 5.14
N ASP A 292 1.17 -17.03 5.88
CA ASP A 292 1.37 -15.67 6.38
C ASP A 292 1.53 -14.66 5.24
N ARG A 293 2.26 -15.01 4.18
CA ARG A 293 2.39 -14.15 2.99
C ARG A 293 1.06 -14.01 2.25
N ALA A 294 0.35 -15.10 2.00
CA ALA A 294 -0.96 -15.03 1.34
C ALA A 294 -1.94 -14.13 2.11
N GLU A 295 -2.04 -14.32 3.43
CA GLU A 295 -2.88 -13.50 4.31
C GLU A 295 -2.42 -12.04 4.34
N PHE A 296 -1.11 -11.79 4.34
CA PHE A 296 -0.55 -10.45 4.29
C PHE A 296 -0.94 -9.72 3.00
N ILE A 297 -0.77 -10.36 1.83
CA ILE A 297 -1.13 -9.78 0.53
C ILE A 297 -2.63 -9.50 0.47
N LYS A 298 -3.47 -10.40 0.99
CA LYS A 298 -4.92 -10.17 1.08
C LYS A 298 -5.25 -8.97 1.96
N ARG A 299 -4.70 -8.90 3.18
CA ARG A 299 -4.92 -7.77 4.10
C ARG A 299 -4.46 -6.45 3.49
N PHE A 300 -3.31 -6.44 2.84
CA PHE A 300 -2.83 -5.29 2.10
C PHE A 300 -3.80 -4.91 0.98
N SER A 301 -4.21 -5.85 0.14
CA SER A 301 -5.10 -5.57 -1.01
C SER A 301 -6.49 -5.09 -0.56
N LEU A 302 -6.98 -5.63 0.56
CA LEU A 302 -8.17 -5.15 1.26
C LEU A 302 -8.02 -3.72 1.80
N GLY A 303 -6.80 -3.31 2.16
CA GLY A 303 -6.48 -1.96 2.63
C GLY A 303 -6.00 -0.98 1.54
N GLY A 304 -5.61 -1.49 0.36
CA GLY A 304 -5.12 -0.74 -0.80
C GLY A 304 -6.20 -0.46 -1.86
N ILE A 305 -7.23 -1.30 -1.95
CA ILE A 305 -8.41 -1.09 -2.81
C ILE A 305 -9.54 -0.43 -2.05
N ASN A 306 -9.65 -0.75 -0.75
CA ASN A 306 -10.41 0.02 0.19
C ASN A 306 -9.37 0.79 0.98
N MET A 307 -9.07 2.05 0.62
CA MET A 307 -8.34 2.99 1.48
C MET A 307 -8.90 2.84 2.89
N SER A 308 -8.21 2.04 3.69
CA SER A 308 -8.68 1.71 5.00
C SER A 308 -8.33 2.92 5.83
N LYS A 309 -9.32 3.78 6.04
CA LYS A 309 -9.26 4.95 6.90
C LYS A 309 -8.60 4.57 8.24
N VAL A 310 -7.29 4.75 8.35
CA VAL A 310 -6.61 4.71 9.64
C VAL A 310 -7.05 5.96 10.37
N TYR A 311 -7.68 5.79 11.52
CA TYR A 311 -8.11 6.93 12.31
C TYR A 311 -6.97 7.33 13.26
N PHE A 312 -6.38 8.48 12.99
CA PHE A 312 -5.39 9.13 13.82
C PHE A 312 -6.07 9.75 15.02
N LEU A 313 -5.63 9.39 16.22
CA LEU A 313 -5.90 10.17 17.40
C LEU A 313 -4.93 11.34 17.46
N ARG A 314 -5.46 12.54 17.69
CA ARG A 314 -4.68 13.77 17.70
C ARG A 314 -4.91 14.54 18.99
N TYR A 315 -3.88 15.23 19.46
CA TYR A 315 -3.98 16.29 20.47
C TYR A 315 -3.61 17.60 19.79
N LYS A 316 -4.57 18.53 19.69
CA LYS A 316 -4.46 19.68 18.77
C LYS A 316 -4.08 19.16 17.38
N ASN A 317 -3.04 19.70 16.74
CA ASN A 317 -2.62 19.28 15.40
C ASN A 317 -1.61 18.12 15.38
N VAL A 318 -1.19 17.61 16.55
CA VAL A 318 -0.20 16.54 16.66
C VAL A 318 -0.87 15.18 16.67
N VAL A 319 -0.42 14.26 15.81
CA VAL A 319 -0.84 12.85 15.83
C VAL A 319 -0.19 12.15 17.01
N ILE A 320 -0.99 11.67 17.96
CA ILE A 320 -0.52 11.01 19.18
C ILE A 320 -0.72 9.49 19.15
N GLY A 321 -1.50 8.97 18.20
CA GLY A 321 -1.62 7.53 18.00
C GLY A 321 -2.57 7.16 16.88
N GLU A 322 -2.65 5.87 16.63
CA GLU A 322 -3.41 5.27 15.54
C GLU A 322 -4.33 4.19 16.07
N PHE A 323 -5.59 4.20 15.64
CA PHE A 323 -6.54 3.13 15.91
C PHE A 323 -6.54 2.11 14.77
N SER A 324 -6.73 0.83 15.11
CA SER A 324 -7.10 -0.18 14.12
C SER A 324 -8.47 0.13 13.52
N LEU A 325 -8.72 -0.36 12.30
CA LEU A 325 -9.95 -0.09 11.54
C LEU A 325 -11.24 -0.48 12.28
N ASP A 326 -11.16 -1.53 13.10
CA ASP A 326 -12.25 -2.03 13.92
C ASP A 326 -12.36 -1.35 15.29
N GLY A 327 -11.50 -0.36 15.57
CA GLY A 327 -11.46 0.38 16.82
C GLY A 327 -11.03 -0.45 18.03
N LYS A 328 -10.35 -1.59 17.81
CA LYS A 328 -10.01 -2.53 18.90
C LYS A 328 -8.59 -2.43 19.41
N LYS A 329 -7.70 -1.80 18.66
CA LYS A 329 -6.32 -1.57 19.04
C LYS A 329 -5.97 -0.10 18.87
N TYR A 330 -5.11 0.38 19.75
CA TYR A 330 -4.53 1.71 19.70
C TYR A 330 -3.02 1.58 19.80
N THR A 331 -2.28 2.37 19.02
CA THR A 331 -0.82 2.40 19.06
C THR A 331 -0.36 3.86 19.15
N PRO A 332 0.33 4.27 20.23
CA PRO A 332 0.82 5.64 20.37
C PRO A 332 1.98 5.92 19.40
N THR A 333 2.09 7.15 18.93
CA THR A 333 3.23 7.60 18.11
C THR A 333 4.40 8.05 18.99
N VAL A 334 5.58 8.23 18.38
CA VAL A 334 6.74 8.83 19.03
C VAL A 334 6.46 10.27 19.49
N GLU A 335 5.62 11.01 18.76
CA GLU A 335 5.26 12.39 19.09
C GLU A 335 4.43 12.49 20.38
N ALA A 336 3.64 11.45 20.72
CA ALA A 336 2.94 11.38 22.00
C ALA A 336 3.91 11.47 23.19
N GLY A 337 5.04 10.77 23.12
CA GLY A 337 6.07 10.80 24.16
C GLY A 337 6.63 12.21 24.43
N LYS A 338 6.70 13.06 23.40
CA LYS A 338 7.21 14.43 23.51
C LYS A 338 6.22 15.38 24.18
N LEU A 339 4.94 15.04 24.22
CA LEU A 339 3.87 15.85 24.81
C LEU A 339 3.68 15.59 26.32
N GLY A 340 4.44 14.66 26.92
CA GLY A 340 4.23 14.26 28.30
C GLY A 340 2.84 13.65 28.48
N ASP A 341 2.14 14.01 29.55
CA ASP A 341 0.80 13.46 29.84
C ASP A 341 -0.24 13.78 28.76
N ALA A 342 -0.08 14.88 28.02
CA ALA A 342 -0.99 15.25 26.93
C ALA A 342 -0.89 14.32 25.69
N GLY A 343 0.15 13.49 25.60
CA GLY A 343 0.26 12.45 24.58
C GLY A 343 -0.49 11.16 24.92
N TYR A 344 -0.94 11.00 26.17
CA TYR A 344 -1.52 9.77 26.70
C TYR A 344 -2.88 10.10 27.33
N PRO A 345 -3.97 10.12 26.53
CA PRO A 345 -5.27 10.60 27.00
C PRO A 345 -5.76 9.84 28.23
N PHE A 346 -6.23 10.58 29.23
CA PHE A 346 -6.90 10.00 30.40
C PHE A 346 -8.16 9.25 29.95
N GLY A 347 -8.42 8.09 30.57
CA GLY A 347 -9.50 7.18 30.18
C GLY A 347 -9.10 6.16 29.11
N LEU A 348 -8.22 6.56 28.17
CA LEU A 348 -7.58 5.62 27.24
C LEU A 348 -6.37 4.93 27.89
N TYR A 349 -5.57 5.69 28.64
CA TYR A 349 -4.53 5.18 29.52
C TYR A 349 -4.99 5.20 30.98
N LYS A 350 -4.63 4.16 31.73
CA LYS A 350 -5.02 4.03 33.14
C LYS A 350 -4.15 4.90 34.02
N LEU A 351 -4.72 5.38 35.12
CA LEU A 351 -3.95 5.95 36.20
C LEU A 351 -3.52 4.87 37.18
N ILE A 352 -2.32 5.05 37.72
CA ILE A 352 -1.76 4.23 38.78
C ILE A 352 -1.35 5.11 39.96
N HIS A 353 -1.55 4.57 41.16
CA HIS A 353 -1.19 5.21 42.40
C HIS A 353 0.21 4.80 42.82
N THR A 354 1.05 5.77 43.13
CA THR A 354 2.31 5.50 43.83
C THR A 354 2.03 5.14 45.29
N ARG A 355 3.04 4.57 45.96
CA ARG A 355 3.00 4.36 47.42
C ARG A 355 2.88 5.67 48.22
N SER A 356 3.23 6.82 47.62
CA SER A 356 3.06 8.15 48.20
C SER A 356 1.65 8.73 48.02
N GLY A 357 0.76 8.07 47.25
CA GLY A 357 -0.60 8.52 46.98
C GLY A 357 -0.74 9.42 45.75
N GLU A 358 0.34 9.66 45.00
CA GLU A 358 0.33 10.44 43.77
C GLU A 358 -0.22 9.61 42.60
N LEU A 359 -0.96 10.26 41.73
CA LEU A 359 -1.56 9.66 40.53
C LEU A 359 -0.70 9.97 39.31
N TYR A 360 -0.38 8.97 38.50
CA TYR A 360 0.27 9.15 37.21
C TYR A 360 -0.29 8.22 36.14
N ILE A 361 -0.09 8.58 34.87
CA ILE A 361 -0.54 7.82 33.73
C ILE A 361 0.41 6.63 33.49
N ASP A 362 -0.14 5.42 33.42
CA ASP A 362 0.60 4.20 33.12
C ASP A 362 0.94 4.13 31.62
N ARG A 363 2.02 4.80 31.21
CA ARG A 363 2.43 4.91 29.80
C ARG A 363 3.03 3.61 29.25
N ASP A 364 3.52 2.73 30.13
CA ASP A 364 4.16 1.47 29.75
C ASP A 364 3.12 0.40 29.35
N LYS A 365 1.86 0.60 29.77
CA LYS A 365 0.77 -0.33 29.48
C LYS A 365 -0.06 0.14 28.28
N GLN A 366 -0.03 -0.67 27.23
CA GLN A 366 -0.87 -0.42 26.04
C GLN A 366 -2.37 -0.49 26.37
N PRO A 367 -3.19 0.43 25.85
CA PRO A 367 -4.64 0.41 26.03
C PRO A 367 -5.27 -0.88 25.51
N SER A 368 -6.15 -1.47 26.31
CA SER A 368 -6.95 -2.61 25.87
C SER A 368 -8.17 -2.15 25.07
N HIS A 369 -8.85 -3.10 24.40
CA HIS A 369 -10.09 -2.82 23.69
C HIS A 369 -11.17 -2.19 24.60
N GLU A 370 -11.23 -2.59 25.87
CA GLU A 370 -12.19 -2.03 26.83
C GLU A 370 -11.83 -0.59 27.23
N ASP A 371 -10.53 -0.26 27.30
CA ASP A 371 -10.08 1.11 27.57
C ASP A 371 -10.43 2.05 26.40
N ILE A 372 -10.31 1.55 25.16
CA ILE A 372 -10.75 2.28 23.96
C ILE A 372 -12.26 2.52 23.98
N LYS A 373 -13.06 1.49 24.29
CA LYS A 373 -14.53 1.64 24.41
C LYS A 373 -14.91 2.67 25.46
N LEU A 374 -14.26 2.62 26.62
CA LEU A 374 -14.50 3.55 27.71
C LEU A 374 -14.20 4.98 27.26
N TRP A 375 -13.03 5.22 26.68
CA TRP A 375 -12.65 6.54 26.20
C TRP A 375 -13.57 7.08 25.09
N LEU A 376 -14.02 6.21 24.18
CA LEU A 376 -14.98 6.58 23.13
C LEU A 376 -16.36 6.91 23.71
N SER A 377 -16.77 6.26 24.80
CA SER A 377 -18.08 6.47 25.41
C SER A 377 -18.28 7.89 25.93
N ASP A 378 -17.20 8.58 26.31
CA ASP A 378 -17.22 9.99 26.73
C ASP A 378 -17.32 10.98 25.54
N ARG A 379 -17.19 10.48 24.30
CA ARG A 379 -17.10 11.28 23.06
C ARG A 379 -18.26 11.05 22.10
N VAL A 380 -19.14 10.12 22.44
CA VAL A 380 -20.37 9.86 21.71
C VAL A 380 -21.56 10.14 22.62
N PHE A 381 -22.72 10.43 22.04
CA PHE A 381 -23.92 10.65 22.84
C PHE A 381 -24.35 9.35 23.54
N PRO A 382 -24.88 9.38 24.77
CA PRO A 382 -25.34 8.18 25.46
C PRO A 382 -26.43 7.45 24.66
N LYS A 383 -26.41 6.11 24.72
CA LYS A 383 -27.37 5.27 23.99
C LYS A 383 -28.82 5.54 24.37
N GLU A 384 -29.06 5.94 25.61
CA GLU A 384 -30.37 6.24 26.19
C GLU A 384 -30.84 7.68 25.95
N ARG A 385 -30.05 8.51 25.24
CA ARG A 385 -30.38 9.92 24.98
C ARG A 385 -31.74 10.04 24.27
N GLN A 386 -32.62 10.89 24.79
CA GLN A 386 -33.83 11.29 24.05
C GLN A 386 -33.41 11.96 22.74
N GLY A 387 -33.88 11.42 21.61
CA GLY A 387 -33.45 11.89 20.29
C GLY A 387 -32.34 11.06 19.64
N ALA A 388 -31.82 10.01 20.30
CA ALA A 388 -30.70 9.20 19.80
C ALA A 388 -30.93 8.63 18.39
N ASN A 389 -32.14 8.14 18.11
CA ASN A 389 -32.46 7.58 16.79
C ASN A 389 -32.42 8.65 15.69
N GLN A 390 -32.94 9.86 15.94
CA GLN A 390 -32.84 10.96 14.98
C GLN A 390 -31.39 11.36 14.71
N ILE A 391 -30.54 11.36 15.76
CA ILE A 391 -29.11 11.65 15.60
C ILE A 391 -28.45 10.55 14.76
N LEU A 392 -28.71 9.27 15.04
CA LEU A 392 -28.21 8.15 14.23
C LEU A 392 -28.62 8.27 12.77
N GLU A 393 -29.89 8.57 12.49
CA GLU A 393 -30.40 8.79 11.14
C GLU A 393 -29.66 9.95 10.44
N SER A 394 -29.43 11.06 11.14
CA SER A 394 -28.67 12.20 10.58
C SER A 394 -27.21 11.87 10.25
N LEU A 395 -26.61 10.92 10.98
CA LEU A 395 -25.25 10.41 10.73
C LEU A 395 -25.23 9.28 9.67
N GLY A 396 -26.39 8.85 9.18
CA GLY A 396 -26.54 7.73 8.24
C GLY A 396 -26.31 6.36 8.88
N LEU A 397 -26.57 6.21 10.18
CA LEU A 397 -26.35 4.97 10.94
C LEU A 397 -27.69 4.32 11.30
N SER A 398 -27.80 3.00 11.08
CA SER A 398 -29.00 2.22 11.39
C SER A 398 -29.02 1.64 12.81
N LYS A 399 -27.86 1.64 13.49
CA LYS A 399 -27.70 1.11 14.84
C LYS A 399 -26.68 1.94 15.61
N TYR A 400 -26.83 1.95 16.92
CA TYR A 400 -25.86 2.58 17.82
C TYR A 400 -24.55 1.79 17.81
N ASP A 401 -23.47 2.44 17.38
CA ASP A 401 -22.11 1.92 17.42
C ASP A 401 -21.16 3.08 17.73
N ALA A 402 -20.53 3.05 18.90
CA ALA A 402 -19.69 4.15 19.37
C ALA A 402 -18.51 4.43 18.42
N TRP A 403 -17.96 3.39 17.79
CA TRP A 403 -16.87 3.55 16.83
C TRP A 403 -17.35 4.25 15.56
N GLU A 404 -18.48 3.81 14.99
CA GLU A 404 -19.05 4.43 13.79
C GLU A 404 -19.49 5.88 14.03
N ILE A 405 -20.06 6.17 15.22
CA ILE A 405 -20.43 7.53 15.60
C ILE A 405 -19.19 8.40 15.71
N ALA A 406 -18.15 7.95 16.43
CA ALA A 406 -16.90 8.68 16.61
C ALA A 406 -16.24 9.04 15.27
N LYS A 407 -16.27 8.12 14.29
CA LYS A 407 -15.76 8.36 12.94
C LYS A 407 -16.52 9.46 12.17
N LYS A 408 -17.81 9.61 12.44
CA LYS A 408 -18.66 10.63 11.80
C LYS A 408 -18.59 11.99 12.49
N THR A 409 -18.25 12.02 13.79
CA THR A 409 -18.19 13.23 14.61
C THR A 409 -16.76 13.67 14.94
N ASN A 410 -15.76 13.01 14.37
CA ASN A 410 -14.34 13.18 14.70
C ASN A 410 -14.02 12.96 16.20
N ALA A 411 -14.91 12.30 16.96
CA ALA A 411 -14.80 12.10 18.41
C ALA A 411 -14.45 13.38 19.20
N ILE A 412 -14.87 14.54 18.68
CA ILE A 412 -14.48 15.82 19.24
C ILE A 412 -15.24 16.06 20.55
N SER A 413 -14.53 16.57 21.55
CA SER A 413 -15.08 16.94 22.85
C SER A 413 -14.92 18.44 23.05
N LEU A 414 -15.88 19.06 23.74
CA LEU A 414 -15.77 20.46 24.17
C LEU A 414 -14.85 20.63 25.38
N ASN A 415 -14.49 19.54 26.06
CA ASN A 415 -13.75 19.56 27.32
C ASN A 415 -12.25 19.34 27.16
N ASP A 416 -11.77 19.02 25.95
CA ASP A 416 -10.37 18.73 25.67
C ASP A 416 -10.00 19.01 24.20
N PHE A 417 -8.72 18.79 23.88
CA PHE A 417 -8.17 19.00 22.53
C PHE A 417 -7.95 17.69 21.77
N TYR A 418 -8.55 16.58 22.22
CA TYR A 418 -8.42 15.30 21.55
C TYR A 418 -9.53 15.11 20.51
N TRP A 419 -9.14 14.59 19.36
CA TRP A 419 -10.05 14.34 18.26
C TRP A 419 -9.44 13.32 17.29
N MET A 420 -10.28 12.81 16.39
CA MET A 420 -9.93 11.77 15.46
C MET A 420 -10.13 12.22 14.02
N SER A 421 -9.22 11.80 13.13
CA SER A 421 -9.40 11.97 11.70
C SER A 421 -8.74 10.86 10.92
N ASP A 422 -9.28 10.58 9.74
CA ASP A 422 -8.74 9.68 8.74
C ASP A 422 -7.86 10.40 7.70
N ASN A 423 -7.64 11.70 7.87
CA ASN A 423 -6.83 12.55 7.02
C ASN A 423 -5.74 13.26 7.82
N LEU A 424 -4.49 13.20 7.34
CA LEU A 424 -3.35 13.83 8.00
C LEU A 424 -3.31 15.34 7.84
N GLU A 425 -3.94 15.87 6.79
CA GLU A 425 -3.98 17.31 6.47
C GLU A 425 -5.02 18.08 7.30
N ASP A 426 -5.92 17.36 7.97
CA ASP A 426 -6.91 17.96 8.83
C ASP A 426 -6.24 18.66 10.03
N SER A 427 -6.78 19.82 10.41
CA SER A 427 -6.38 20.56 11.61
C SER A 427 -7.55 20.72 12.58
N PHE A 428 -7.21 20.87 13.86
CA PHE A 428 -8.18 21.07 14.93
C PHE A 428 -9.04 22.32 14.69
N GLU A 429 -8.43 23.38 14.15
CA GLU A 429 -9.11 24.64 13.85
C GLU A 429 -10.16 24.48 12.74
N ASN A 430 -9.88 23.62 11.76
CA ASN A 430 -10.78 23.39 10.62
C ASN A 430 -12.00 22.55 10.99
N ILE A 431 -11.85 21.63 11.97
CA ILE A 431 -12.89 20.65 12.31
C ILE A 431 -13.67 21.04 13.56
N ASN A 432 -13.06 21.78 14.47
CA ASN A 432 -13.75 22.28 15.64
C ASN A 432 -14.60 23.50 15.26
N ALA A 433 -15.87 23.27 14.93
CA ALA A 433 -16.84 24.32 14.59
C ALA A 433 -16.93 25.42 15.66
N TYR A 434 -16.69 25.12 16.94
CA TYR A 434 -16.68 26.12 18.01
C TYR A 434 -15.45 27.04 17.92
N HIS A 435 -14.27 26.48 17.64
CA HIS A 435 -13.05 27.26 17.40
C HIS A 435 -13.14 28.07 16.10
N ALA A 436 -13.65 27.46 15.02
CA ALA A 436 -13.88 28.14 13.75
C ALA A 436 -14.88 29.30 13.90
N ALA A 437 -15.94 29.13 14.70
CA ALA A 437 -16.90 30.20 15.00
C ALA A 437 -16.29 31.30 15.89
N PHE A 438 -15.45 30.94 16.86
CA PHE A 438 -14.78 31.89 17.77
C PHE A 438 -13.69 32.72 17.06
N GLU A 439 -12.91 32.09 16.18
CA GLU A 439 -11.94 32.78 15.31
C GLU A 439 -12.64 33.71 14.32
N ASN A 440 -13.72 33.24 13.67
CA ASN A 440 -14.54 34.08 12.80
C ASN A 440 -15.16 35.25 13.57
N PHE A 441 -15.61 35.05 14.81
CA PHE A 441 -16.12 36.12 15.66
C PHE A 441 -15.03 37.15 16.01
N ASN A 442 -13.82 36.71 16.37
CA ASN A 442 -12.69 37.61 16.65
C ASN A 442 -12.21 38.35 15.40
N ASP A 443 -12.20 37.69 14.25
CA ASP A 443 -11.84 38.30 12.96
C ASP A 443 -12.89 39.34 12.53
N LEU A 444 -14.19 39.03 12.66
CA LEU A 444 -15.29 39.98 12.49
C LEU A 444 -15.22 41.17 13.46
N ALA A 445 -14.90 40.92 14.74
CA ALA A 445 -14.73 41.95 15.75
C ALA A 445 -13.54 42.87 15.43
N SER A 446 -12.42 42.30 14.96
CA SER A 446 -11.22 43.04 14.57
C SER A 446 -11.39 43.89 13.31
N LYS A 447 -12.27 43.46 12.39
CA LYS A 447 -12.59 44.16 11.14
C LYS A 447 -13.70 45.20 11.31
N SER A 448 -14.44 45.16 12.42
CA SER A 448 -15.46 46.16 12.73
C SER A 448 -14.80 47.47 13.21
N THR A 449 -15.10 48.57 12.54
CA THR A 449 -14.55 49.92 12.80
C THR A 449 -15.17 50.60 14.03
N LEU A 450 -15.40 49.83 15.11
CA LEU A 450 -15.81 50.38 16.40
C LEU A 450 -14.59 50.49 17.31
N GLN A 451 -14.00 51.68 17.30
CA GLN A 451 -12.99 52.09 18.28
C GLN A 451 -13.51 51.84 19.70
N ASN A 452 -12.69 51.11 20.48
CA ASN A 452 -12.69 51.05 21.95
C ASN A 452 -13.89 50.41 22.68
N PRO A 453 -13.71 49.16 23.17
CA PRO A 453 -14.32 48.72 24.42
C PRO A 453 -13.30 48.34 25.52
N ILE A 454 -12.00 48.56 25.33
CA ILE A 454 -10.97 48.24 26.36
C ILE A 454 -11.04 49.19 27.59
N LYS A 455 -11.96 50.18 27.59
CA LYS A 455 -12.11 51.15 28.70
C LYS A 455 -13.41 51.06 29.50
N LYS A 456 -14.27 50.06 29.27
CA LYS A 456 -15.52 49.92 30.05
C LYS A 456 -15.85 48.51 30.55
N ILE A 457 -14.88 47.60 30.56
CA ILE A 457 -15.05 46.29 31.18
C ILE A 457 -13.88 46.13 32.16
N LYS A 458 -14.03 46.74 33.33
CA LYS A 458 -13.15 46.55 34.49
C LYS A 458 -13.86 45.84 35.65
N ASP A 459 -15.08 45.34 35.40
CA ASP A 459 -15.92 44.65 36.38
C ASP A 459 -16.39 43.30 35.79
N PHE A 460 -15.44 42.43 35.43
CA PHE A 460 -15.72 41.04 35.05
C PHE A 460 -14.80 40.06 35.82
N GLU A 461 -14.47 40.42 37.05
CA GLU A 461 -14.31 39.44 38.12
C GLU A 461 -15.71 39.28 38.72
N ASP A 462 -16.14 38.04 38.97
CA ASP A 462 -17.44 37.62 39.49
C ASP A 462 -18.59 37.51 38.46
N PHE A 463 -18.65 36.39 37.73
CA PHE A 463 -19.92 35.72 37.42
C PHE A 463 -19.68 34.21 37.24
N GLU A 464 -19.83 33.46 38.34
CA GLU A 464 -20.24 32.07 38.30
C GLU A 464 -21.74 32.01 38.00
N GLU A 465 -22.15 31.51 36.82
CA GLU A 465 -23.38 30.72 36.60
C GLU A 465 -23.48 30.24 35.12
N PRO A 466 -24.27 29.19 34.79
CA PRO A 466 -23.74 27.94 34.24
C PRO A 466 -23.74 27.86 32.71
N ARG A 467 -22.80 27.07 32.18
CA ARG A 467 -22.54 26.78 30.75
C ARG A 467 -23.68 26.06 29.98
N GLU A 468 -24.90 25.98 30.52
CA GLU A 468 -25.98 25.17 29.92
C GLU A 468 -27.04 25.98 29.15
N GLU A 469 -27.16 27.29 29.33
CA GLU A 469 -28.27 28.06 28.72
C GLU A 469 -28.00 28.72 27.35
N LEU A 470 -26.78 28.66 26.82
CA LEU A 470 -26.48 29.24 25.49
C LEU A 470 -26.68 28.26 24.32
N ALA A 471 -26.97 26.99 24.58
CA ALA A 471 -27.14 25.95 23.55
C ALA A 471 -28.56 25.88 22.94
N ILE A 472 -29.53 26.67 23.40
CA ILE A 472 -30.95 26.56 22.95
C ILE A 472 -31.35 27.62 21.90
N LYS A 473 -30.45 28.51 21.45
CA LYS A 473 -30.82 29.62 20.54
C LYS A 473 -30.48 29.47 19.05
N TRP A 474 -30.12 28.27 18.58
CA TRP A 474 -29.80 28.04 17.16
C TRP A 474 -30.63 26.93 16.49
N VAL A 475 -31.85 26.71 16.97
CA VAL A 475 -32.91 26.03 16.21
C VAL A 475 -34.19 26.83 16.38
N GLU A 476 -34.38 27.80 15.49
CA GLU A 476 -35.70 28.14 14.94
C GLU A 476 -35.72 27.78 13.46
#